data_AF-M2B202-F1
#
_entry.id   AF-M2B202-F1
#
_cell.length_a   1.000
_cell.length_b   1.000
_cell.length_c   1.000
_cell.angle_alpha   90.00
_cell.angle_beta   90.00
_cell.angle_gamma   90.00
#
_symmetry.space_group_name_H-M   'P 1'
#
loop_
_entity.id
_entity.type
_entity.pdbx_description
1 polymer ?
#
loop_
_entity_poly.entity_id
_entity_poly.type
_entity_poly.pdbx_seq_one_letter_code
_entity_poly.pdbx_strand_id
1 'polypeptide(L)'
;MAIVNSEGQSISYDSSKLIKKLKKIVEIEGKDGSVLVSQKELHGVKIIDNVYSLNSPEAESPELYQVKARECYRLLKKQHSIF
;
A
#
# COMPACT_ATOMS: atom_id res chain seq x y z
N MET A 1 11.56 11.14 -0.98
CA MET A 1 10.46 12.05 -0.57
C MET A 1 10.00 11.51 0.76
N ALA A 2 10.14 12.28 1.83
CA ALA A 2 9.89 11.79 3.18
C ALA A 2 8.40 11.76 3.51
N ILE A 3 7.95 10.71 4.20
CA ILE A 3 6.70 10.82 4.94
C ILE A 3 7.03 11.69 6.15
N VAL A 4 6.41 12.86 6.25
CA VAL A 4 6.57 13.77 7.39
C VAL A 4 5.27 13.79 8.16
N ASN A 5 5.31 13.50 9.46
CA ASN A 5 4.12 13.57 10.30
C ASN A 5 3.78 15.03 10.67
N SER A 6 2.65 15.22 11.35
CA SER A 6 2.20 16.54 11.85
C SER A 6 3.17 17.21 12.82
N GLU A 7 4.12 16.47 13.37
CA GLU A 7 5.16 16.96 14.29
C GLU A 7 6.47 17.32 13.56
N GLY A 8 6.51 17.21 12.23
CA GLY A 8 7.70 17.47 11.43
C GLY A 8 8.73 16.33 11.45
N GLN A 9 8.41 15.18 12.06
CA GLN A 9 9.28 14.01 12.09
C GLN A 9 9.25 13.27 10.76
N SER A 10 10.43 12.90 10.30
CA SER A 10 10.64 12.07 9.13
C SER A 10 10.43 10.59 9.45
N ILE A 11 9.38 10.00 8.91
CA ILE A 11 9.07 8.57 9.06
C ILE A 11 9.74 7.80 7.94
N SER A 12 10.64 6.89 8.31
CA SER A 12 11.21 5.91 7.40
C SER A 12 10.21 4.77 7.18
N TYR A 13 9.83 4.55 5.93
CA TYR A 13 8.88 3.51 5.56
C TYR A 13 9.25 2.88 4.22
N ASP A 14 9.62 1.60 4.28
CA ASP A 14 9.99 0.83 3.10
C ASP A 14 8.79 0.07 2.51
N SER A 15 8.13 0.71 1.56
CA SER A 15 7.09 0.08 0.75
C SER A 15 7.60 -0.86 -0.36
N SER A 16 8.91 -1.13 -0.48
CA SER A 16 9.48 -1.93 -1.58
C SER A 16 8.88 -3.32 -1.67
N LYS A 17 8.70 -3.98 -0.53
CA LYS A 17 8.10 -5.33 -0.47
C LYS A 17 6.66 -5.31 -0.98
N LEU A 18 5.87 -4.31 -0.58
CA LEU A 18 4.50 -4.14 -1.04
C LEU A 18 4.42 -3.79 -2.52
N ILE A 19 5.31 -2.94 -3.02
CA ILE A 19 5.41 -2.62 -4.45
C ILE A 19 5.70 -3.88 -5.27
N LYS A 20 6.61 -4.74 -4.80
CA LYS A 20 6.89 -6.04 -5.45
C LYS A 20 5.68 -6.96 -5.42
N LYS A 21 4.97 -7.04 -4.28
CA LYS A 21 3.75 -7.86 -4.14
C LYS A 21 2.64 -7.36 -5.07
N LEU A 22 2.40 -6.05 -5.11
CA LEU A 22 1.45 -5.40 -6.00
C LEU A 22 1.75 -5.68 -7.47
N LYS A 23 3.02 -5.59 -7.90
CA LYS A 23 3.41 -5.92 -9.28
C LYS A 23 3.03 -7.34 -9.65
N LYS A 24 3.30 -8.32 -8.78
CA LYS A 24 2.92 -9.72 -9.02
C LYS A 24 1.41 -9.89 -9.14
N ILE A 25 0.63 -9.24 -8.27
CA ILE A 25 -0.84 -9.29 -8.33
C ILE A 25 -1.34 -8.70 -9.65
N VAL A 26 -0.79 -7.54 -10.06
CA VAL A 26 -1.14 -6.87 -11.31
C VAL A 26 -0.76 -7.69 -12.55
N GLU A 27 0.36 -8.42 -12.50
CA GLU A 27 0.76 -9.33 -13.58
C GLU A 27 -0.22 -10.50 -13.74
N ILE A 28 -0.82 -10.98 -12.63
CA ILE A 28 -1.75 -12.11 -12.63
C ILE A 28 -3.18 -11.65 -12.96
N GLU A 29 -3.66 -10.55 -12.36
CA GLU A 29 -5.05 -10.07 -12.49
C GLU A 29 -5.25 -9.06 -13.63
N GLY A 30 -4.18 -8.53 -14.20
CA GLY A 30 -4.22 -7.50 -15.25
C GLY A 30 -4.11 -6.07 -14.70
N LYS A 31 -3.62 -5.15 -15.56
CA LYS A 31 -3.26 -3.76 -15.21
C LYS A 31 -4.41 -2.89 -14.71
N ASP A 32 -5.64 -3.25 -15.04
CA ASP A 32 -6.87 -2.55 -14.61
C ASP A 32 -7.55 -3.24 -13.42
N GLY A 33 -6.92 -4.27 -12.84
CA GLY A 33 -7.39 -4.93 -11.64
C GLY A 33 -7.49 -3.99 -10.44
N SER A 34 -8.44 -4.28 -9.55
CA SER A 34 -8.45 -3.68 -8.22
C SER A 34 -7.70 -4.58 -7.26
N VAL A 35 -7.10 -4.00 -6.23
CA VAL A 35 -6.43 -4.72 -5.16
C VAL A 35 -7.02 -4.30 -3.84
N LEU A 36 -6.93 -5.18 -2.87
CA LEU A 36 -7.32 -4.88 -1.50
C LEU A 36 -6.08 -4.41 -0.74
N VAL A 37 -6.24 -3.36 0.05
CA VAL A 37 -5.15 -2.82 0.86
C VAL A 37 -5.58 -2.68 2.31
N SER A 38 -4.70 -3.05 3.22
CA SER A 38 -4.85 -2.68 4.63
C SER A 38 -4.09 -1.37 4.88
N GLN A 39 -4.63 -0.56 5.79
CA GLN A 39 -3.97 0.65 6.26
C GLN A 39 -3.67 0.51 7.74
N LYS A 40 -2.55 1.08 8.17
CA LYS A 40 -2.24 1.27 9.59
C LYS A 40 -1.79 2.70 9.83
N GLU A 41 -1.92 3.13 11.08
CA GLU A 41 -1.34 4.39 11.52
C GLU A 41 0.08 4.14 12.03
N LEU A 42 1.04 4.89 11.50
CA LEU A 42 2.43 4.88 11.94
C LEU A 42 2.83 6.32 12.29
N HIS A 43 3.10 6.58 13.56
CA HIS A 43 3.49 7.91 14.06
C HIS A 43 2.56 9.05 13.60
N GLY A 44 1.24 8.83 13.63
CA GLY A 44 0.22 9.79 13.22
C GLY A 44 -0.03 9.88 11.70
N VAL A 45 0.61 9.03 10.90
CA VAL A 45 0.41 8.97 9.44
C VAL A 45 -0.21 7.65 9.02
N LYS A 46 -1.29 7.72 8.24
CA LYS A 46 -1.91 6.54 7.62
C LYS A 46 -1.03 6.04 6.47
N ILE A 47 -0.48 4.85 6.63
CA ILE A 47 0.33 4.16 5.64
C ILE A 47 -0.35 2.86 5.19
N ILE A 48 -0.07 2.43 3.96
CA ILE A 48 -0.52 1.11 3.50
C ILE A 48 0.35 0.07 4.21
N ASP A 49 -0.26 -0.91 4.87
CA ASP A 49 0.49 -1.96 5.58
C ASP A 49 0.62 -3.23 4.74
N ASN A 50 -0.45 -3.61 4.02
CA ASN A 50 -0.45 -4.76 3.14
C ASN A 50 -1.26 -4.54 1.87
N VAL A 51 -0.96 -5.37 0.87
CA VAL A 51 -1.69 -5.48 -0.39
C VAL A 51 -2.09 -6.95 -0.57
N TYR A 52 -3.35 -7.16 -0.94
CA TYR A 52 -3.97 -8.45 -1.19
C TYR A 52 -4.61 -8.46 -2.57
N SER A 53 -4.66 -9.66 -3.15
CA SER A 53 -5.42 -9.95 -4.37
C SER A 53 -6.90 -10.03 -4.02
N LEU A 54 -7.77 -9.72 -4.99
CA LEU A 54 -9.22 -9.90 -4.82
C LEU A 54 -9.61 -11.38 -4.66
N ASN A 55 -8.78 -12.28 -5.20
CA ASN A 55 -8.98 -13.73 -5.14
C ASN A 55 -8.33 -14.35 -3.89
N SER A 56 -7.75 -13.55 -3.00
CA SER A 56 -7.11 -14.04 -1.78
C SER A 56 -8.17 -14.35 -0.72
N PRO A 57 -8.04 -15.43 0.08
CA PRO A 57 -8.96 -15.73 1.17
C PRO A 57 -9.00 -14.61 2.23
N GLU A 58 -7.99 -13.74 2.28
CA GLU A 58 -7.98 -12.58 3.18
C GLU A 58 -8.95 -11.46 2.74
N ALA A 59 -9.54 -11.55 1.54
CA ALA A 59 -10.42 -10.52 0.97
C ALA A 59 -11.73 -10.30 1.75
N GLU A 60 -12.09 -11.21 2.66
CA GLU A 60 -13.29 -11.13 3.49
C GLU A 60 -13.12 -10.21 4.72
N SER A 61 -11.93 -9.65 4.94
CA SER A 61 -11.71 -8.76 6.08
C SER A 61 -12.38 -7.39 5.88
N PRO A 62 -13.22 -6.93 6.85
CA PRO A 62 -13.90 -5.64 6.77
C PRO A 62 -12.95 -4.43 6.90
N GLU A 63 -11.70 -4.67 7.32
CA GLU A 63 -10.66 -3.64 7.46
C GLU A 63 -9.87 -3.40 6.16
N LEU A 64 -10.19 -4.13 5.08
CA LEU A 64 -9.54 -3.99 3.79
C LEU A 64 -10.30 -3.02 2.88
N TYR A 65 -9.55 -2.14 2.22
CA TYR A 65 -10.09 -1.19 1.26
C TYR A 65 -9.74 -1.60 -0.15
N GLN A 66 -10.74 -1.65 -1.03
CA GLN A 66 -10.53 -1.86 -2.45
C GLN A 66 -10.06 -0.58 -3.12
N VAL A 67 -8.93 -0.66 -3.82
CA VAL A 67 -8.37 0.45 -4.59
C VAL A 67 -7.89 -0.04 -5.94
N LYS A 68 -7.88 0.83 -6.96
CA LYS A 68 -7.30 0.48 -8.25
C LYS A 68 -5.81 0.22 -8.07
N ALA A 69 -5.27 -0.83 -8.68
CA ALA A 69 -3.86 -1.19 -8.55
C ALA A 69 -2.91 -0.04 -8.94
N ARG A 70 -3.29 0.73 -9.97
CA ARG A 70 -2.55 1.93 -10.40
C ARG A 70 -2.48 3.01 -9.33
N GLU A 71 -3.58 3.24 -8.59
CA GLU A 71 -3.59 4.20 -7.49
C GLU A 71 -2.80 3.69 -6.28
N CYS A 72 -2.94 2.41 -5.95
CA CYS A 72 -2.13 1.76 -4.91
C CYS A 72 -0.63 1.93 -5.19
N TYR A 73 -0.20 1.69 -6.43
CA TYR A 73 1.20 1.87 -6.83
C TYR A 73 1.68 3.31 -6.62
N ARG A 74 0.85 4.29 -6.99
CA ARG A 74 1.16 5.72 -6.81
C ARG A 74 1.27 6.09 -5.33
N LEU A 75 0.39 5.57 -4.48
CA LEU A 75 0.41 5.79 -3.03
C LEU A 75 1.64 5.17 -2.39
N LEU A 76 1.93 3.90 -2.69
CA LEU A 76 3.11 3.20 -2.18
C LEU A 76 4.42 3.90 -2.59
N LYS A 77 4.50 4.41 -3.83
CA LYS A 77 5.66 5.19 -4.29
C LYS A 77 5.79 6.53 -3.56
N LYS A 78 4.69 7.21 -3.24
CA LYS A 78 4.74 8.44 -2.44
C LYS A 78 5.15 8.18 -0.99
N GLN A 79 4.68 7.06 -0.43
CA GLN A 79 5.03 6.61 0.92
C GLN A 79 6.45 6.03 1.00
N HIS A 80 7.06 5.68 -0.14
CA HIS A 80 8.41 5.15 -0.19
C HIS A 80 9.42 6.23 0.21
N SER A 81 9.79 6.25 1.48
CA SER A 81 10.87 7.07 2.03
C SER A 81 11.88 6.18 2.71
N ILE A 82 13.05 6.05 2.08
CA ILE A 82 14.24 5.47 2.69
C ILE A 82 15.16 6.64 3.00
N PHE A 83 15.56 6.77 4.26
CA PHE A 83 16.60 7.68 4.73
C PHE A 83 17.94 6.94 4.80
#